data_AF-A0A832URF6-F1
#
_entry.id   AF-A0A832URF6-F1
#
_cell.length_a   1.000
_cell.length_b   1.000
_cell.length_c   1.000
_cell.angle_alpha   90.00
_cell.angle_beta   90.00
_cell.angle_gamma   90.00
#
_symmetry.space_group_name_H-M   'P 1'
#
loop_
_entity.id
_entity.type
_entity.pdbx_description
1 polymer ?
#
loop_
_entity_poly.entity_id
_entity_poly.type
_entity_poly.pdbx_seq_one_letter_code
_entity_poly.pdbx_strand_id
1 'polypeptide(L)'
;MAEKQEIDLKVSRAMPEDAEKGIVRMDAKSMQVVGIVPGDIVEIEGGRPTVAVAAKAYPSDVGLGVIRMDGLLRRNAKAGIGEPVKVRKAEVKEAEKVTL
;
A
#
# COMPACT_ATOMS: atom_id res chain seq x y z
N MET A 1 17.49 1.38 -16.20
CA MET A 1 16.60 2.31 -15.47
C MET A 1 15.30 1.55 -15.31
N ALA A 2 15.03 0.98 -14.14
CA ALA A 2 13.83 0.15 -13.95
C ALA A 2 12.61 1.08 -14.02
N GLU A 3 11.77 0.92 -15.03
CA GLU A 3 10.46 1.55 -15.09
C GLU A 3 9.67 1.11 -13.85
N LYS A 4 9.63 1.97 -12.83
CA LYS A 4 8.81 1.74 -11.64
C LYS A 4 7.36 1.84 -12.10
N GLN A 5 6.71 0.69 -12.27
CA GLN A 5 5.27 0.66 -12.49
C GLN A 5 4.60 1.23 -11.24
N GLU A 6 3.92 2.36 -11.42
CA GLU A 6 3.16 3.05 -10.38
C GLU A 6 1.67 3.03 -10.74
N ILE A 7 0.82 2.93 -9.72
CA ILE A 7 -0.63 2.98 -9.87
C ILE A 7 -1.23 3.92 -8.82
N ASP A 8 -2.18 4.74 -9.24
CA ASP A 8 -2.97 5.58 -8.34
C ASP A 8 -4.16 4.79 -7.79
N LEU A 9 -4.22 4.66 -6.46
CA LEU A 9 -5.33 4.02 -5.75
C LEU A 9 -5.98 5.00 -4.80
N LYS A 10 -7.29 4.85 -4.59
CA LYS A 10 -8.01 5.67 -3.61
C LYS A 10 -7.94 5.05 -2.22
N VAL A 11 -7.59 5.86 -1.23
CA VAL A 11 -7.49 5.42 0.16
C VAL A 11 -8.88 5.12 0.71
N SER A 12 -9.05 3.90 1.21
CA SER A 12 -10.24 3.46 1.92
C SER A 12 -9.89 3.01 3.34
N ARG A 13 -10.89 2.96 4.21
CA ARG A 13 -10.69 2.60 5.62
C ARG A 13 -10.44 1.09 5.73
N ALA A 14 -9.33 0.72 6.37
CA ALA A 14 -9.08 -0.67 6.75
C ALA A 14 -10.15 -1.19 7.73
N MET A 15 -10.35 -2.50 7.73
CA MET A 15 -11.20 -3.13 8.76
C MET A 15 -10.46 -3.10 10.11
N PRO A 16 -11.19 -3.06 11.24
CA PRO A 16 -10.58 -3.10 12.57
C PRO A 16 -9.66 -4.30 12.77
N GLU A 17 -9.92 -5.41 12.09
CA GLU A 17 -9.14 -6.64 12.14
C GLU A 17 -7.74 -6.51 11.52
N ASP A 18 -7.56 -5.55 10.61
CA ASP A 18 -6.29 -5.25 9.94
C ASP A 18 -5.54 -4.08 10.60
N ALA A 19 -6.07 -3.56 11.70
CA ALA A 19 -5.52 -2.39 12.35
C ALA A 19 -4.11 -2.64 12.91
N GLU A 20 -3.23 -1.65 12.79
CA GLU A 20 -1.86 -1.64 13.35
C GLU A 20 -0.92 -2.77 12.87
N LYS A 21 -1.33 -3.59 11.91
CA LYS A 21 -0.53 -4.70 11.36
C LYS A 21 0.43 -4.29 10.24
N GLY A 22 0.37 -3.03 9.78
CA GLY A 22 1.21 -2.55 8.67
C GLY A 22 0.88 -3.20 7.31
N ILE A 23 -0.34 -3.71 7.16
CA ILE A 23 -0.81 -4.33 5.91
C ILE A 23 -1.71 -3.38 5.13
N VAL A 24 -1.64 -3.47 3.80
CA VAL A 24 -2.56 -2.79 2.90
C VAL A 24 -3.21 -3.78 1.96
N ARG A 25 -4.52 -3.66 1.80
CA ARG A 25 -5.26 -4.51 0.89
C ARG A 25 -5.50 -3.80 -0.42
N MET A 26 -5.15 -4.46 -1.52
CA MET A 26 -5.37 -3.97 -2.88
C MET A 26 -5.78 -5.12 -3.80
N ASP A 27 -6.45 -4.78 -4.90
CA ASP A 27 -6.98 -5.78 -5.82
C ASP A 27 -5.87 -6.45 -6.65
N ALA A 28 -6.16 -7.66 -7.14
CA ALA A 28 -5.18 -8.45 -7.88
C ALA A 28 -4.75 -7.78 -9.20
N LYS A 29 -5.62 -6.97 -9.81
CA LYS A 29 -5.30 -6.26 -11.06
C LYS A 29 -4.29 -5.15 -10.79
N SER A 30 -4.49 -4.37 -9.73
CA SER A 30 -3.54 -3.36 -9.26
C SER A 30 -2.19 -3.98 -8.89
N MET A 31 -2.20 -5.13 -8.21
CA MET A 31 -0.96 -5.89 -7.91
C MET A 31 -0.22 -6.32 -9.17
N GLN A 32 -0.95 -6.84 -10.17
CA GLN A 32 -0.36 -7.24 -11.45
C GLN A 32 0.23 -6.05 -12.22
N VAL A 33 -0.42 -4.88 -12.18
CA VAL A 33 0.06 -3.65 -12.84
C VAL A 33 1.36 -3.15 -12.22
N VAL A 34 1.60 -3.38 -10.93
CA VAL A 34 2.82 -2.97 -10.21
C VAL A 34 3.86 -4.11 -10.16
N GLY A 35 3.49 -5.32 -10.58
CA GLY A 35 4.36 -6.49 -10.57
C GLY A 35 4.70 -7.01 -9.17
N ILE A 36 3.73 -6.98 -8.26
CA ILE A 36 3.85 -7.44 -6.86
C ILE A 36 2.93 -8.63 -6.58
N VAL A 37 3.29 -9.41 -5.56
CA VAL A 37 2.45 -10.49 -5.04
C VAL A 37 1.99 -10.20 -3.61
N PRO A 38 0.89 -10.82 -3.13
CA PRO A 38 0.54 -10.76 -1.73
C PRO A 38 1.70 -11.25 -0.85
N GLY A 39 2.10 -10.45 0.13
CA GLY A 39 3.27 -10.68 0.97
C GLY A 39 4.48 -9.80 0.61
N ASP A 40 4.53 -9.23 -0.59
CA ASP A 40 5.58 -8.26 -0.96
C ASP A 40 5.37 -6.93 -0.23
N ILE A 41 6.46 -6.19 -0.08
CA ILE A 41 6.43 -4.83 0.46
C ILE A 41 6.21 -3.84 -0.68
N VAL A 42 5.29 -2.92 -0.43
CA VAL A 42 4.96 -1.83 -1.33
C VAL A 42 5.29 -0.49 -0.69
N GLU A 43 5.69 0.44 -1.54
CA GLU A 43 5.86 1.83 -1.18
C GLU A 43 4.62 2.60 -1.60
N ILE A 44 4.08 3.37 -0.67
CA ILE A 44 2.87 4.17 -0.83
C ILE A 44 3.27 5.62 -0.65
N GLU A 45 3.03 6.42 -1.67
CA GLU A 45 3.34 7.84 -1.72
C GLU A 45 2.03 8.63 -1.71
N GLY A 46 1.72 9.20 -0.55
CA GLY A 46 0.68 10.22 -0.40
C GLY A 46 1.32 11.59 -0.26
N GLY A 47 1.06 12.28 0.86
CA GLY A 47 1.82 13.48 1.24
C GLY A 47 3.23 13.17 1.78
N ARG A 48 3.49 11.93 2.19
CA ARG A 48 4.81 11.42 2.57
C ARG A 48 4.95 9.96 2.11
N PRO A 49 6.14 9.52 1.65
CA PRO A 49 6.37 8.11 1.36
C PRO A 49 6.28 7.27 2.63
N THR A 50 5.61 6.13 2.53
CA THR A 50 5.51 5.10 3.57
C THR A 50 5.61 3.72 2.94
N VAL A 51 5.81 2.70 3.77
CA VAL A 51 5.90 1.30 3.32
C VAL A 51 4.87 0.46 4.06
N ALA A 52 4.35 -0.56 3.37
CA ALA A 52 3.41 -1.52 3.94
C ALA A 52 3.52 -2.86 3.22
N VAL A 53 2.96 -3.92 3.82
CA VAL A 53 2.89 -5.24 3.20
C VAL A 53 1.61 -5.36 2.38
N ALA A 54 1.72 -5.78 1.13
CA ALA A 54 0.58 -5.96 0.25
C ALA A 54 -0.19 -7.24 0.59
N ALA A 55 -1.51 -7.13 0.74
CA ALA A 55 -2.42 -8.23 1.01
C ALA A 55 -3.59 -8.21 0.02
N LYS A 56 -4.21 -9.38 -0.19
CA LYS A 56 -5.35 -9.49 -1.12
C LYS A 56 -6.53 -8.62 -0.65
N ALA A 57 -7.10 -7.86 -1.59
CA ALA A 57 -8.38 -7.20 -1.39
C ALA A 57 -9.49 -8.19 -1.08
N TYR A 58 -10.53 -7.69 -0.40
CA TYR A 58 -11.78 -8.42 -0.28
C TYR A 58 -12.43 -8.57 -1.66
N PRO A 59 -13.16 -9.67 -1.92
CA PRO A 59 -13.85 -9.86 -3.19
C PRO A 59 -14.74 -8.67 -3.60
N SER A 60 -15.35 -7.99 -2.62
CA SER A 60 -16.18 -6.81 -2.82
C SER A 60 -15.43 -5.54 -3.26
N ASP A 61 -14.11 -5.48 -3.04
CA ASP A 61 -13.28 -4.32 -3.41
C ASP A 61 -12.54 -4.52 -4.75
N VAL A 62 -12.68 -5.70 -5.36
CA VAL A 62 -11.98 -6.04 -6.61
C VAL A 62 -12.50 -5.16 -7.75
N GLY A 63 -11.58 -4.46 -8.43
CA GLY A 63 -11.90 -3.61 -9.58
C GLY A 63 -12.34 -2.19 -9.21
N LEU A 64 -12.42 -1.84 -7.93
CA LEU A 64 -12.74 -0.47 -7.49
C LEU A 64 -11.54 0.48 -7.49
N GLY A 65 -10.31 -0.06 -7.60
CA GLY A 65 -9.08 0.75 -7.56
C GLY A 65 -8.87 1.42 -6.19
N VAL A 66 -9.19 0.70 -5.11
CA VAL A 66 -9.07 1.18 -3.73
C VAL A 66 -7.96 0.46 -2.99
N ILE A 67 -7.26 1.20 -2.14
CA ILE A 67 -6.29 0.67 -1.19
C ILE A 67 -6.83 0.86 0.23
N ARG A 68 -7.02 -0.24 0.96
CA ARG A 68 -7.40 -0.14 2.36
C ARG A 68 -6.17 0.10 3.20
N MET A 69 -6.16 1.23 3.90
CA MET A 69 -5.06 1.63 4.78
C MET A 69 -5.57 1.82 6.21
N ASP A 70 -4.76 1.36 7.15
CA ASP A 70 -5.02 1.56 8.57
C ASP A 70 -4.76 3.00 9.03
N GLY A 71 -5.25 3.38 10.20
CA GLY A 71 -5.02 4.69 10.81
C GLY A 71 -3.54 5.06 10.93
N LEU A 72 -2.70 4.12 11.35
CA LEU A 72 -1.26 4.36 11.49
C LEU A 72 -0.59 4.65 10.14
N LEU A 73 -0.88 3.83 9.13
CA LEU A 73 -0.34 3.98 7.77
C LEU A 73 -0.80 5.28 7.11
N ARG A 74 -2.07 5.65 7.26
CA ARG A 74 -2.58 6.94 6.76
C ARG A 74 -1.86 8.13 7.39
N ARG A 75 -1.63 8.09 8.70
CA ARG A 75 -0.88 9.13 9.41
C ARG A 75 0.57 9.22 8.90
N ASN A 76 1.21 8.08 8.65
CA ASN A 76 2.57 8.02 8.11
C ASN A 76 2.65 8.51 6.67
N ALA A 77 1.69 8.13 5.83
CA ALA A 77 1.56 8.54 4.44
C ALA A 77 1.06 9.99 4.27
N LYS A 78 0.59 10.62 5.34
CA LYS A 78 -0.20 11.87 5.30
C LYS A 78 -1.31 11.82 4.24
N ALA A 79 -2.14 10.77 4.28
CA ALA A 79 -3.22 10.57 3.33
C ALA A 79 -4.58 10.45 4.05
N GLY A 80 -5.57 11.18 3.56
CA GLY A 80 -6.96 11.14 4.00
C GLY A 80 -7.75 10.00 3.35
N ILE A 81 -8.94 9.71 3.89
CA ILE A 81 -9.88 8.76 3.26
C ILE A 81 -10.44 9.41 1.99
N GLY A 82 -10.39 8.68 0.87
CA GLY A 82 -10.86 9.13 -0.44
C GLY A 82 -9.81 9.86 -1.26
N GLU A 83 -8.65 10.20 -0.68
CA GLU A 83 -7.55 10.79 -1.43
C GLU A 83 -6.84 9.74 -2.30
N PRO A 84 -6.32 10.14 -3.48
CA PRO A 84 -5.46 9.27 -4.27
C PRO A 84 -4.08 9.14 -3.62
N VAL A 85 -3.52 7.94 -3.66
CA VAL A 85 -2.13 7.66 -3.30
C VAL A 85 -1.48 6.86 -4.40
N LYS A 86 -0.19 7.11 -4.62
CA LYS A 86 0.60 6.35 -5.58
C LYS A 86 1.18 5.13 -4.90
N VAL A 87 1.07 3.98 -5.55
CA VAL A 87 1.61 2.72 -5.06
C VAL A 87 2.61 2.19 -6.06
N ARG A 88 3.79 1.81 -5.56
CA ARG A 88 4.86 1.21 -6.36
C ARG A 88 5.52 0.07 -5.59
N LYS A 89 6.20 -0.82 -6.33
CA LYS A 89 6.99 -1.89 -5.73
C LYS A 89 8.15 -1.30 -4.94
N ALA A 90 8.28 -1.66 -3.67
CA ALA A 90 9.42 -1.25 -2.86
C ALA A 90 10.61 -2.16 -3.15
N GLU A 91 11.80 -1.57 -3.30
CA GLU A 91 13.05 -2.32 -3.29
C GLU A 91 13.50 -2.49 -1.83
N VAL A 92 13.21 -3.66 -1.26
CA VAL A 92 13.55 -3.97 0.12
C VAL A 92 14.99 -4.47 0.17
N LYS A 93 15.81 -3.86 1.02
CA LYS A 93 17.14 -4.35 1.40
C LYS A 93 17.16 -4.56 2.90
N GLU A 94 17.85 -5.60 3.36
CA GLU A 94 18.03 -5.84 4.78
C GLU A 94 18.78 -4.66 5.42
N ALA A 95 18.26 -4.16 6.54
CA ALA A 95 18.86 -3.02 7.23
C ALA A 95 20.04 -3.50 8.11
N GLU A 96 21.21 -2.90 7.92
CA GLU A 96 22.41 -3.24 8.71
C GLU A 96 22.46 -2.55 10.08
N LYS A 97 21.78 -1.39 10.21
CA LYS A 97 21.71 -0.62 11.45
C LYS A 97 20.44 0.20 11.48
N VAL A 98 19.69 0.09 12.57
CA VAL A 98 18.47 0.88 12.82
C VAL A 98 18.74 1.86 13.96
N THR A 99 18.41 3.14 13.77
CA THR A 99 18.44 4.16 14.82
C THR A 99 17.05 4.80 14.86
N LEU A 100 16.43 4.82 16.04
CA LEU A 100 15.04 5.21 16.27
C LEU A 100 14.95 6.65 16.81
#